data_AF-A0ABD2QL02-F1
#
_entry.id   AF-A0ABD2QL02-F1
#
_cell.length_a   1.000
_cell.length_b   1.000
_cell.length_c   1.000
_cell.angle_alpha   90.00
_cell.angle_beta   90.00
_cell.angle_gamma   90.00
#
_symmetry.space_group_name_H-M   'P 1'
#
loop_
_entity.id
_entity.type
_entity.pdbx_description
1 polymer ?
#
loop_
_entity_poly.entity_id
_entity_poly.type
_entity_poly.pdbx_seq_one_letter_code
_entity_poly.pdbx_strand_id
1 'polypeptide(L)'
;MSKKECQIELLLPSGELIGLSIHADANLNDIINVLIEELGEIEKLFWHPEKCKYTGIDKNGNEVEILNKSMALSSYGLMFYSLFMQEITAEFREIIFSCVGISLSDFKYLLSEIPEFRSAYAKYCPQIENNARRLNNSPAIISKYLYDAPKNPNLPRSFEKLLGSINSITVEAIVLNHLCQEVVLPVSLHKNCLVIDAIRGIHSAQQAHLAKFNAQMEFESPENFVLKVCCSRVSA
;
A
#
# COMPACT_ATOMS: atom_id res chain seq x y z
N MET A 1 31.97 -39.14 0.14
CA MET A 1 30.94 -39.69 -0.79
C MET A 1 30.49 -38.53 -1.66
N SER A 2 30.63 -38.62 -2.98
CA SER A 2 30.21 -37.55 -3.90
C SER A 2 28.70 -37.38 -3.78
N LYS A 3 28.26 -36.16 -3.45
CA LYS A 3 26.83 -35.80 -3.48
C LYS A 3 26.39 -35.87 -4.94
N LYS A 4 25.35 -36.65 -5.24
CA LYS A 4 24.80 -36.73 -6.59
C LYS A 4 24.07 -35.41 -6.90
N GLU A 5 24.48 -34.77 -7.98
CA GLU A 5 23.79 -33.61 -8.53
C GLU A 5 22.63 -34.06 -9.42
N CYS A 6 21.55 -33.28 -9.42
CA CYS A 6 20.42 -33.40 -10.32
C CYS A 6 20.13 -32.05 -10.97
N GLN A 7 19.53 -32.08 -12.16
CA GLN A 7 19.04 -30.87 -12.81
C GLN A 7 17.56 -30.67 -12.49
N ILE A 8 17.21 -29.43 -12.17
CA ILE A 8 15.85 -28.96 -11.94
C ILE A 8 15.52 -27.91 -12.99
N GLU A 9 14.34 -28.01 -13.57
CA GLU A 9 13.81 -26.98 -14.47
C GLU A 9 12.86 -26.07 -13.67
N LEU A 10 13.13 -24.77 -13.68
CA LEU A 10 12.32 -23.77 -13.01
C LEU A 10 11.61 -22.92 -14.07
N LEU A 11 10.28 -22.93 -14.08
CA LEU A 11 9.50 -21.98 -14.88
C LEU A 11 9.28 -20.72 -14.05
N LEU A 12 9.91 -19.62 -14.47
CA LEU A 12 9.75 -18.31 -13.86
C LEU A 12 8.37 -17.71 -14.16
N PRO A 13 7.89 -16.74 -13.35
CA PRO A 13 6.63 -16.07 -13.64
C PRO A 13 6.68 -15.19 -14.91
N SER A 14 7.87 -14.92 -15.47
CA SER A 14 8.03 -14.34 -16.82
C SER A 14 7.66 -15.30 -17.95
N GLY A 15 7.49 -16.60 -17.67
CA GLY A 15 7.37 -17.65 -18.68
C GLY A 15 8.72 -18.19 -19.19
N GLU A 16 9.84 -17.72 -18.63
CA GLU A 16 11.18 -18.22 -18.94
C GLU A 16 11.47 -19.51 -18.18
N LEU A 17 12.11 -20.48 -18.84
CA LEU A 17 12.53 -21.74 -18.24
C LEU A 17 14.03 -21.72 -17.96
N ILE A 18 14.41 -21.95 -16.70
CA ILE A 18 15.81 -21.98 -16.26
C ILE A 18 16.15 -23.38 -15.76
N GLY A 19 17.26 -23.96 -16.25
CA GLY A 19 17.81 -25.20 -15.72
C GLY A 19 18.85 -24.93 -14.64
N LEU A 20 18.66 -25.49 -13.44
CA LEU A 20 19.58 -25.36 -12.31
C LEU A 20 20.20 -26.72 -11.97
N SER A 21 21.51 -26.76 -11.74
CA SER A 21 22.20 -27.94 -11.20
C SER A 21 22.27 -27.84 -9.68
N ILE A 22 21.65 -28.77 -8.97
CA ILE A 22 21.59 -28.77 -7.51
C ILE A 22 21.88 -30.16 -6.94
N HIS A 23 22.08 -30.26 -5.63
CA HIS A 23 22.18 -31.57 -4.99
C HIS A 23 20.82 -32.27 -4.85
N ALA A 24 20.81 -33.60 -4.95
CA ALA A 24 19.57 -34.39 -4.85
C ALA A 24 18.83 -34.28 -3.50
N ASP A 25 19.53 -33.85 -2.44
CA ASP A 25 19.00 -33.58 -1.10
C ASP A 25 18.64 -32.09 -0.88
N ALA A 26 18.79 -31.25 -1.91
CA ALA A 26 18.50 -29.83 -1.82
C ALA A 26 17.04 -29.58 -1.43
N ASN A 27 16.86 -28.61 -0.53
CA ASN A 27 15.56 -28.06 -0.20
C ASN A 27 15.27 -26.81 -1.06
N LEU A 28 14.08 -26.22 -0.89
CA LEU A 28 13.68 -25.06 -1.68
C LEU A 28 14.53 -23.82 -1.37
N ASN A 29 15.04 -23.64 -0.14
CA ASN A 29 15.95 -22.52 0.16
C ASN A 29 17.28 -22.66 -0.60
N ASP A 30 17.83 -23.87 -0.69
CA ASP A 30 19.06 -24.11 -1.45
C ASP A 30 18.87 -23.75 -2.93
N ILE A 31 17.73 -24.11 -3.51
CA ILE A 31 17.38 -23.76 -4.90
C ILE A 31 17.19 -22.27 -5.07
N ILE A 32 16.50 -21.61 -4.14
CA ILE A 32 16.31 -20.16 -4.17
C ILE A 32 17.67 -19.47 -4.15
N ASN A 33 18.61 -19.93 -3.33
CA ASN A 33 19.96 -19.34 -3.27
C ASN A 33 20.70 -19.49 -4.60
N VAL A 34 20.70 -20.70 -5.19
CA VAL A 34 21.32 -20.94 -6.50
C VAL A 34 20.62 -20.12 -7.60
N LEU A 35 19.30 -20.04 -7.59
CA LEU A 35 18.54 -19.21 -8.53
C LEU A 35 18.94 -17.74 -8.41
N ILE A 36 19.04 -17.20 -7.19
CA ILE A 36 19.45 -15.81 -6.98
C ILE A 36 20.85 -15.57 -7.56
N GLU A 37 21.77 -16.53 -7.45
CA GLU A 37 23.11 -16.41 -8.04
C GLU A 37 23.07 -16.39 -9.58
N GLU A 38 22.21 -17.19 -10.20
CA GLU A 38 22.04 -17.29 -11.66
C GLU A 38 21.22 -16.12 -12.26
N LEU A 39 20.34 -15.48 -11.48
CA LEU A 39 19.56 -14.34 -11.96
C LEU A 39 20.46 -13.13 -12.24
N GLY A 40 20.21 -12.48 -13.37
CA GLY A 40 20.81 -11.19 -13.71
C GLY A 40 20.44 -10.09 -12.71
N GLU A 41 21.25 -9.03 -12.66
CA GLU A 41 21.02 -7.88 -11.78
C GLU A 41 19.65 -7.22 -12.00
N ILE A 42 19.13 -7.26 -13.23
CA ILE A 42 17.82 -6.70 -13.56
C ILE A 42 16.72 -7.61 -13.04
N GLU A 43 16.82 -8.92 -13.24
CA GLU A 43 15.88 -9.92 -12.76
C GLU A 43 15.76 -9.87 -11.24
N LYS A 44 16.87 -9.69 -10.52
CA LYS A 44 16.90 -9.52 -9.05
C LYS A 44 16.13 -8.29 -8.55
N LEU A 45 15.95 -7.25 -9.38
CA LEU A 45 15.17 -6.07 -9.00
C LEU A 45 13.66 -6.31 -9.03
N PHE A 46 13.21 -7.25 -9.86
CA PHE A 46 11.79 -7.54 -10.04
C PHE A 46 11.37 -8.78 -9.29
N TRP A 47 12.17 -9.83 -9.35
CA TRP A 47 11.79 -11.09 -8.74
C TRP A 47 12.28 -11.15 -7.31
N HIS A 48 11.35 -11.43 -6.41
CA HIS A 48 11.70 -11.83 -5.05
C HIS A 48 11.37 -13.32 -4.90
N PRO A 49 12.31 -14.23 -5.23
CA PRO A 49 12.10 -15.67 -5.14
C PRO A 49 11.54 -16.11 -3.78
N GLU A 50 11.94 -15.43 -2.70
CA GLU A 50 11.46 -15.71 -1.35
C GLU A 50 9.96 -15.45 -1.15
N LYS A 51 9.37 -14.54 -1.93
CA LYS A 51 7.95 -14.13 -1.88
C LYS A 51 7.09 -14.85 -2.93
N CYS A 52 7.66 -15.83 -3.61
CA CYS A 52 6.95 -16.61 -4.62
C CYS A 52 6.39 -17.90 -4.04
N LYS A 53 5.27 -18.33 -4.61
CA LYS A 53 4.71 -19.64 -4.46
C LYS A 53 5.45 -20.59 -5.39
N TYR A 54 5.77 -21.79 -4.91
CA TYR A 54 6.40 -22.84 -5.71
C TYR A 54 5.49 -24.03 -5.78
N THR A 55 5.16 -24.46 -6.98
CA THR A 55 4.36 -25.65 -7.23
C THR A 55 5.11 -26.61 -8.14
N GLY A 56 4.81 -27.89 -8.06
CA GLY A 56 5.34 -28.93 -8.95
C GLY A 56 4.26 -29.95 -9.27
N ILE A 57 4.53 -30.88 -10.18
CA ILE A 57 3.58 -31.95 -10.52
C ILE A 57 4.04 -33.24 -9.87
N ASP A 58 3.17 -33.88 -9.08
CA ASP A 58 3.44 -35.20 -8.48
C ASP A 58 3.34 -36.34 -9.50
N LYS A 59 3.81 -37.53 -9.12
CA LYS A 59 3.73 -38.76 -9.92
C LYS A 59 2.30 -39.16 -10.37
N ASN A 60 1.26 -38.58 -9.77
CA ASN A 60 -0.14 -38.83 -10.11
C ASN A 60 -0.70 -37.73 -11.04
N GLY A 61 0.10 -36.74 -11.42
CA GLY A 61 -0.31 -35.61 -12.26
C GLY A 61 -0.97 -34.47 -11.50
N ASN A 62 -0.95 -34.46 -10.16
CA ASN A 62 -1.52 -33.39 -9.36
C ASN A 62 -0.51 -32.26 -9.13
N GLU A 63 -1.01 -31.03 -9.11
CA GLU A 63 -0.22 -29.88 -8.66
C GLU A 63 -0.04 -29.94 -7.13
N VAL A 64 1.22 -29.87 -6.69
CA VAL A 64 1.63 -29.89 -5.29
C VAL A 64 2.37 -28.61 -4.97
N GLU A 65 1.87 -27.90 -3.97
CA GLU A 65 2.51 -26.69 -3.45
C GLU A 65 3.59 -27.03 -2.41
N ILE A 66 4.75 -26.39 -2.55
CA ILE A 66 5.89 -26.55 -1.66
C ILE A 66 5.77 -25.56 -0.49
N LEU A 67 5.07 -25.99 0.56
CA LEU A 67 4.82 -25.14 1.74
C LEU A 67 6.00 -25.10 2.73
N ASN A 68 6.72 -26.21 2.90
CA ASN A 68 7.84 -26.31 3.82
C ASN A 68 9.17 -26.19 3.07
N LYS A 69 9.72 -24.98 3.06
CA LYS A 69 10.93 -24.64 2.29
C LYS A 69 12.20 -25.38 2.74
N SER A 70 12.20 -25.94 3.95
CA SER A 70 13.35 -26.68 4.52
C SER A 70 13.30 -28.18 4.24
N MET A 71 12.18 -28.70 3.73
CA MET A 71 12.04 -30.11 3.37
C MET A 71 12.70 -30.38 2.02
N ALA A 72 13.45 -31.48 1.92
CA ALA A 72 14.10 -31.87 0.67
C ALA A 72 13.05 -32.15 -0.42
N LEU A 73 13.29 -31.67 -1.64
CA LEU A 73 12.32 -31.78 -2.74
C LEU A 73 11.93 -33.20 -3.11
N SER A 74 12.87 -34.13 -2.98
CA SER A 74 12.63 -35.57 -3.19
C SER A 74 11.49 -36.10 -2.33
N SER A 75 11.19 -35.45 -1.20
CA SER A 75 10.12 -35.83 -0.29
C SER A 75 8.71 -35.46 -0.79
N TYR A 76 8.61 -34.58 -1.80
CA TYR A 76 7.34 -34.15 -2.38
C TYR A 76 6.83 -35.06 -3.51
N GLY A 77 7.63 -36.05 -3.93
CA GLY A 77 7.19 -37.05 -4.92
C GLY A 77 6.90 -36.49 -6.31
N LEU A 78 7.63 -35.44 -6.71
CA LEU A 78 7.47 -34.78 -8.01
C LEU A 78 7.86 -35.71 -9.17
N MET A 79 7.08 -35.69 -10.26
CA MET A 79 7.21 -36.58 -11.43
C MET A 79 8.34 -36.15 -12.38
N PHE A 80 8.67 -34.86 -12.33
CA PHE A 80 9.78 -34.22 -13.00
C PHE A 80 10.32 -33.24 -11.96
N TYR A 81 11.63 -33.06 -11.85
CA TYR A 81 12.18 -32.01 -10.99
C TYR A 81 11.91 -30.64 -11.65
N SER A 82 10.64 -30.32 -11.85
CA SER A 82 10.15 -29.13 -12.51
C SER A 82 9.32 -28.37 -11.49
N LEU A 83 9.68 -27.11 -11.27
CA LEU A 83 9.00 -26.23 -10.34
C LEU A 83 8.47 -25.01 -11.08
N PHE A 84 7.23 -24.66 -10.80
CA PHE A 84 6.56 -23.48 -11.27
C PHE A 84 6.64 -22.43 -10.18
N MET A 85 7.27 -21.31 -10.50
CA MET A 85 7.36 -20.16 -9.63
C MET A 85 6.23 -19.21 -9.99
N GLN A 86 5.36 -18.91 -9.03
CA GLN A 86 4.27 -17.95 -9.19
C GLN A 86 4.45 -16.82 -8.18
N GLU A 87 4.52 -15.59 -8.69
CA GLU A 87 4.66 -14.43 -7.83
C GLU A 87 3.30 -13.98 -7.30
N ILE A 88 3.16 -13.90 -5.98
CA ILE A 88 1.91 -13.52 -5.30
C ILE A 88 1.48 -12.07 -5.66
N THR A 89 2.40 -11.26 -6.20
CA THR A 89 2.17 -9.85 -6.60
C THR A 89 2.03 -9.62 -8.10
N ALA A 90 1.97 -10.67 -8.92
CA ALA A 90 1.96 -10.53 -10.39
C ALA A 90 0.80 -9.65 -10.90
N GLU A 91 -0.41 -9.83 -10.33
CA GLU A 91 -1.60 -9.04 -10.69
C GLU A 91 -1.42 -7.53 -10.42
N PHE A 92 -0.75 -7.17 -9.30
CA PHE A 92 -0.52 -5.76 -8.97
C PHE A 92 0.47 -5.09 -9.92
N ARG A 93 1.46 -5.83 -10.45
CA ARG A 93 2.41 -5.27 -11.41
C ARG A 93 1.77 -4.99 -12.74
N GLU A 94 0.94 -5.91 -13.24
CA GLU A 94 0.21 -5.67 -14.48
C GLU A 94 -0.67 -4.42 -14.36
N ILE A 95 -1.31 -4.19 -13.22
CA ILE A 95 -2.07 -2.96 -12.95
C ILE A 95 -1.17 -1.72 -13.01
N ILE A 96 0.00 -1.74 -12.35
CA ILE A 96 0.94 -0.60 -12.34
C ILE A 96 1.43 -0.28 -13.76
N PHE A 97 1.90 -1.30 -14.48
CA PHE A 97 2.44 -1.15 -15.83
C PHE A 97 1.35 -0.74 -16.84
N SER A 98 0.12 -1.24 -16.67
CA SER A 98 -1.03 -0.78 -17.43
C SER A 98 -1.35 0.70 -17.18
N CYS A 99 -1.26 1.19 -15.94
CA CYS A 99 -1.50 2.60 -15.61
C CYS A 99 -0.46 3.55 -16.22
N VAL A 100 0.79 3.08 -16.39
CA VAL A 100 1.88 3.86 -16.99
C VAL A 100 1.88 3.74 -18.52
N GLY A 101 1.18 2.74 -19.08
CA GLY A 101 1.10 2.51 -20.52
C GLY A 101 2.36 1.88 -21.11
N ILE A 102 3.13 1.15 -20.31
CA ILE A 102 4.34 0.43 -20.73
C ILE A 102 4.28 -1.02 -20.26
N SER A 103 4.70 -1.98 -21.09
CA SER A 103 4.77 -3.37 -20.65
C SER A 103 5.94 -3.61 -19.69
N LEU A 104 5.87 -4.65 -18.86
CA LEU A 104 6.99 -5.04 -18.00
C LEU A 104 8.24 -5.36 -18.83
N SER A 105 8.07 -5.98 -20.00
CA SER A 105 9.16 -6.31 -20.92
C SER A 105 9.86 -5.06 -21.46
N ASP A 106 9.10 -4.08 -21.94
CA ASP A 106 9.64 -2.81 -22.42
C ASP A 106 10.32 -2.02 -21.29
N PHE A 107 9.75 -2.05 -20.09
CA PHE A 107 10.35 -1.41 -18.92
C PHE A 107 11.70 -2.04 -18.54
N LYS A 108 11.81 -3.37 -18.57
CA LYS A 108 13.07 -4.09 -18.35
C LYS A 108 14.11 -3.72 -19.41
N TYR A 109 13.69 -3.64 -20.68
CA TYR A 109 14.56 -3.20 -21.77
C TYR A 109 15.07 -1.77 -21.55
N LEU A 110 14.23 -0.83 -21.13
CA LEU A 110 14.68 0.53 -20.83
C LEU A 110 15.69 0.57 -19.66
N LEU A 111 15.49 -0.25 -18.63
CA LEU A 111 16.45 -0.38 -17.53
C LEU A 111 17.79 -0.99 -17.98
N SER A 112 17.78 -1.92 -18.93
CA SER A 112 19.00 -2.51 -19.47
C SER A 112 19.73 -1.54 -20.40
N GLU A 113 19.02 -0.90 -21.32
CA GLU A 113 19.66 -0.15 -22.40
C GLU A 113 19.98 1.31 -22.07
N ILE A 114 19.32 1.91 -21.06
CA ILE A 114 19.46 3.34 -20.74
C ILE A 114 20.12 3.51 -19.36
N PRO A 115 21.44 3.78 -19.30
CA PRO A 115 22.18 3.92 -18.04
C PRO A 115 21.63 5.01 -17.11
N GLU A 116 21.18 6.14 -17.68
CA GLU A 116 20.59 7.24 -16.91
C GLU A 116 19.29 6.83 -16.24
N PHE A 117 18.46 6.06 -16.95
CA PHE A 117 17.21 5.53 -16.42
C PHE A 117 17.48 4.52 -15.31
N ARG A 118 18.44 3.63 -15.51
CA ARG A 118 18.90 2.67 -14.49
C ARG A 118 19.40 3.37 -13.23
N SER A 119 20.23 4.40 -13.38
CA SER A 119 20.77 5.18 -12.26
C SER A 119 19.67 5.91 -11.50
N ALA A 120 18.72 6.53 -12.22
CA ALA A 120 17.57 7.19 -11.61
C ALA A 120 16.70 6.19 -10.85
N TYR A 121 16.39 5.04 -11.42
CA TYR A 121 15.58 4.00 -10.78
C TYR A 121 16.23 3.51 -9.48
N ALA A 122 17.52 3.18 -9.51
CA ALA A 122 18.27 2.75 -8.33
C ALA A 122 18.31 3.82 -7.21
N LYS A 123 18.32 5.10 -7.58
CA LYS A 123 18.32 6.22 -6.62
C LYS A 123 16.96 6.44 -5.96
N TYR A 124 15.87 6.40 -6.72
CA TYR A 124 14.55 6.82 -6.25
C TYR A 124 13.69 5.67 -5.71
N CYS A 125 13.81 4.45 -6.25
CA CYS A 125 12.99 3.31 -5.82
C CYS A 125 13.11 3.05 -4.30
N PRO A 126 14.32 3.02 -3.69
CA PRO A 126 14.45 2.80 -2.24
C PRO A 126 13.82 3.92 -1.40
N GLN A 127 13.82 5.16 -1.90
CA GLN A 127 13.21 6.29 -1.19
C GLN A 127 11.68 6.16 -1.16
N ILE A 128 11.09 5.75 -2.28
CA ILE A 128 9.64 5.50 -2.39
C ILE A 128 9.25 4.32 -1.51
N GLU A 129 10.00 3.21 -1.52
CA GLU A 129 9.74 2.08 -0.64
C GLU A 129 9.80 2.47 0.84
N ASN A 130 10.80 3.24 1.25
CA ASN A 130 10.91 3.70 2.63
C ASN A 130 9.73 4.61 3.00
N ASN A 131 9.27 5.47 2.09
CA ASN A 131 8.07 6.27 2.32
C ASN A 131 6.81 5.39 2.41
N ALA A 132 6.67 4.39 1.55
CA ALA A 132 5.56 3.43 1.60
C ALA A 132 5.55 2.63 2.91
N ARG A 133 6.72 2.17 3.40
CA ARG A 133 6.85 1.51 4.71
C ARG A 133 6.48 2.44 5.86
N ARG A 134 6.88 3.72 5.80
CA ARG A 134 6.48 4.74 6.79
C ARG A 134 4.97 4.99 6.77
N LEU A 135 4.36 4.96 5.59
CA LEU A 135 2.92 5.10 5.40
C LEU A 135 2.16 3.92 6.01
N ASN A 136 2.62 2.69 5.76
CA ASN A 136 1.92 1.48 6.18
C ASN A 136 1.83 1.32 7.72
N ASN A 137 2.66 2.04 8.47
CA ASN A 137 2.74 1.94 9.93
C ASN A 137 1.90 2.99 10.67
N SER A 138 1.19 3.90 9.98
CA SER A 138 0.38 4.92 10.65
C SER A 138 -0.81 5.40 9.83
N PRO A 139 -2.06 5.10 10.26
CA PRO A 139 -3.28 5.62 9.65
C PRO A 139 -3.29 7.15 9.52
N ALA A 140 -2.66 7.87 10.47
CA ALA A 140 -2.55 9.32 10.43
C ALA A 140 -1.66 9.83 9.27
N ILE A 141 -0.56 9.13 8.97
CA ILE A 141 0.31 9.48 7.84
C ILE A 141 -0.39 9.15 6.52
N ILE A 142 -1.09 8.02 6.42
CA ILE A 142 -1.90 7.66 5.24
C ILE A 142 -2.96 8.74 4.97
N SER A 143 -3.72 9.13 6.00
CA SER A 143 -4.73 10.18 5.91
C SER A 143 -4.14 11.50 5.42
N LYS A 144 -2.97 11.89 5.96
CA LYS A 144 -2.25 13.08 5.50
C LYS A 144 -1.88 13.00 4.02
N TYR A 145 -1.36 11.87 3.53
CA TYR A 145 -0.97 11.75 2.12
C TYR A 145 -2.15 11.75 1.15
N LEU A 146 -3.29 11.17 1.54
CA LEU A 146 -4.48 11.08 0.71
C LEU A 146 -5.32 12.36 0.72
N TYR A 147 -5.32 13.07 1.85
CA TYR A 147 -6.26 14.15 2.12
C TYR A 147 -5.61 15.47 2.55
N ASP A 148 -4.27 15.61 2.52
CA ASP A 148 -3.64 16.93 2.73
C ASP A 148 -4.19 17.88 1.67
N ALA A 149 -4.93 18.88 2.13
CA ALA A 149 -5.28 20.00 1.29
C ALA A 149 -3.99 20.74 0.93
N PRO A 150 -3.84 21.24 -0.32
CA PRO A 150 -2.75 22.14 -0.64
C PRO A 150 -2.76 23.29 0.36
N LYS A 151 -1.58 23.62 0.92
CA LYS A 151 -1.43 24.75 1.85
C LYS A 151 -2.03 25.99 1.18
N ASN A 152 -3.05 26.56 1.83
CA ASN A 152 -3.91 27.60 1.27
C ASN A 152 -3.05 28.72 0.63
N PRO A 153 -3.29 29.09 -0.65
CA PRO A 153 -2.58 30.19 -1.30
C PRO A 153 -2.78 31.51 -0.54
N ASN A 154 -1.77 32.39 -0.59
CA ASN A 154 -1.79 33.71 0.04
C ASN A 154 -3.17 34.40 -0.16
N LEU A 155 -3.85 34.72 0.94
CA LEU A 155 -5.12 35.44 0.88
C LEU A 155 -4.89 36.85 0.29
N PRO A 156 -5.80 37.37 -0.54
CA PRO A 156 -5.72 38.75 -1.00
C PRO A 156 -5.78 39.74 0.18
N ARG A 157 -5.00 40.83 0.12
CA ARG A 157 -4.92 41.87 1.16
C ARG A 157 -6.29 42.46 1.58
N SER A 158 -7.27 42.49 0.67
CA SER A 158 -8.64 42.92 0.97
C SER A 158 -9.35 41.96 1.94
N PHE A 159 -9.14 40.65 1.78
CA PHE A 159 -9.64 39.64 2.70
C PHE A 159 -8.88 39.62 4.02
N GLU A 160 -7.57 39.86 4.01
CA GLU A 160 -6.78 39.97 5.24
C GLU A 160 -7.25 41.14 6.13
N LYS A 161 -7.60 42.29 5.54
CA LYS A 161 -8.18 43.42 6.28
C LYS A 161 -9.54 43.10 6.89
N LEU A 162 -10.41 42.42 6.13
CA LEU A 162 -11.71 41.97 6.60
C LEU A 162 -11.56 41.00 7.79
N LEU A 163 -10.72 39.97 7.62
CA LEU A 163 -10.41 38.99 8.67
C LEU A 163 -9.67 39.62 9.86
N GLY A 164 -8.87 40.66 9.64
CA GLY A 164 -8.22 41.43 10.69
C GLY A 164 -9.20 42.03 11.69
N SER A 165 -10.37 42.46 11.20
CA SER A 165 -11.44 43.07 12.02
C SER A 165 -12.36 42.08 12.73
N ILE A 166 -12.28 40.79 12.39
CA ILE A 166 -13.15 39.74 12.93
C ILE A 166 -12.35 38.90 13.95
N ASN A 167 -12.89 38.64 15.14
CA ASN A 167 -12.25 37.77 16.13
C ASN A 167 -12.85 36.35 16.14
N SER A 168 -14.10 36.20 15.68
CA SER A 168 -14.78 34.92 15.62
C SER A 168 -15.54 34.73 14.31
N ILE A 169 -15.56 33.49 13.83
CA ILE A 169 -16.30 33.05 12.64
C ILE A 169 -17.34 32.04 13.10
N THR A 170 -18.59 32.21 12.66
CA THR A 170 -19.62 31.19 12.85
C THR A 170 -19.56 30.20 11.70
N VAL A 171 -19.38 28.92 12.03
CA VAL A 171 -19.39 27.81 11.07
C VAL A 171 -20.63 26.94 11.32
N GLU A 172 -21.23 26.44 10.24
CA GLU A 172 -22.24 25.40 10.34
C GLU A 172 -21.55 24.03 10.30
N ALA A 173 -21.53 23.35 11.45
CA ALA A 173 -21.05 21.98 11.53
C ALA A 173 -22.21 21.01 11.28
N ILE A 174 -21.95 19.99 10.47
CA ILE A 174 -22.89 18.88 10.24
C ILE A 174 -22.34 17.67 10.97
N VAL A 175 -23.12 17.13 11.89
CA VAL A 175 -22.80 15.87 12.57
C VAL A 175 -23.83 14.83 12.15
N LEU A 176 -23.35 13.66 11.71
CA LEU A 176 -24.21 12.52 11.42
C LEU A 176 -24.37 11.69 12.69
N ASN A 177 -25.61 11.43 13.09
CA ASN A 177 -25.88 10.48 14.18
C ASN A 177 -25.75 9.03 13.70
N HIS A 178 -25.90 8.07 14.63
CA HIS A 178 -25.84 6.63 14.34
C HIS A 178 -26.91 6.13 13.35
N LEU A 179 -27.94 6.94 13.06
CA LEU A 179 -28.97 6.67 12.06
C LEU A 179 -28.73 7.44 10.75
N CYS A 180 -27.52 7.99 10.56
CA CYS A 180 -27.14 8.83 9.43
C CYS A 180 -28.02 10.09 9.24
N GLN A 181 -28.67 10.58 10.30
CA GLN A 181 -29.42 11.83 10.26
C GLN A 181 -28.49 13.01 10.49
N GLU A 182 -28.68 14.06 9.70
CA GLU A 182 -27.91 15.29 9.81
C GLU A 182 -28.40 16.15 10.98
N VAL A 183 -27.47 16.50 11.87
CA VAL A 183 -27.66 17.52 12.90
C VAL A 183 -26.80 18.72 12.54
N VAL A 184 -27.45 19.86 12.29
CA VAL A 184 -26.78 21.11 11.95
C VAL A 184 -26.56 21.93 13.21
N LEU A 185 -25.29 22.23 13.50
CA LEU A 185 -24.87 22.92 14.70
C LEU A 185 -24.13 24.21 14.31
N PRO A 186 -24.69 25.40 14.59
CA PRO A 186 -23.94 26.64 14.45
C PRO A 186 -22.92 26.75 15.59
N VAL A 187 -21.64 26.89 15.24
CA VAL A 187 -20.53 26.98 16.20
C VAL A 187 -19.73 28.25 15.95
N SER A 188 -19.57 29.07 17.00
CA SER A 188 -18.72 30.26 16.94
C SER A 188 -17.28 29.89 17.33
N LEU A 189 -16.35 30.05 16.40
CA LEU A 189 -14.94 29.70 16.57
C LEU A 189 -14.06 30.94 16.48
N HIS A 190 -12.93 30.96 17.18
CA HIS A 190 -11.93 32.01 16.98
C HIS A 190 -11.34 31.90 15.57
N LYS A 191 -11.08 33.03 14.89
CA LYS A 191 -10.60 33.02 13.49
C LYS A 191 -9.31 32.23 13.24
N ASN A 192 -8.49 32.09 14.28
CA ASN A 192 -7.21 31.36 14.24
C ASN A 192 -7.27 30.02 15.00
N CYS A 193 -8.46 29.46 15.23
CA CYS A 193 -8.57 28.18 15.95
C CYS A 193 -7.86 27.05 15.19
N LEU A 194 -7.21 26.16 15.93
CA LEU A 194 -6.72 24.91 15.36
C LEU A 194 -7.90 23.98 15.08
N VAL A 195 -7.70 23.01 14.17
CA VAL A 195 -8.72 22.01 13.82
C VAL A 195 -9.25 21.28 15.06
N ILE A 196 -8.37 20.94 16.01
CA ILE A 196 -8.77 20.25 17.25
C ILE A 196 -9.65 21.12 18.14
N ASP A 197 -9.41 22.44 18.19
CA ASP A 197 -10.23 23.36 18.97
C ASP A 197 -11.61 23.56 18.32
N ALA A 198 -11.65 23.56 16.98
CA ALA A 198 -12.91 23.54 16.23
C ALA A 198 -13.73 22.28 16.53
N ILE A 199 -13.10 21.11 16.52
CA ILE A 199 -13.77 19.83 16.86
C ILE A 199 -14.29 19.86 18.30
N ARG A 200 -13.48 20.31 19.26
CA ARG A 200 -13.92 20.48 20.66
C ARG A 200 -15.13 21.39 20.77
N GLY A 201 -15.14 22.51 20.05
CA GLY A 201 -16.28 23.43 19.98
C GLY A 201 -17.54 22.77 19.43
N ILE A 202 -17.42 21.98 18.36
CA ILE A 202 -18.53 21.22 17.77
C ILE A 202 -19.04 20.15 18.75
N HIS A 203 -18.15 19.43 19.40
CA HIS A 203 -18.48 18.41 20.38
C HIS A 203 -19.26 19.01 21.57
N SER A 204 -18.82 20.15 22.10
CA SER A 204 -19.56 20.89 23.15
C SER A 204 -20.93 21.38 22.66
N ALA A 205 -21.04 21.85 21.42
CA ALA A 205 -22.32 22.27 20.84
C ALA A 205 -23.29 21.08 20.67
N GLN A 206 -22.77 19.91 20.27
CA GLN A 206 -23.54 18.68 20.17
C GLN A 206 -24.03 18.20 21.53
N GLN A 207 -23.17 18.22 22.56
CA GLN A 207 -23.54 17.92 23.94
C GLN A 207 -24.69 18.82 24.43
N ALA A 208 -24.57 20.13 24.20
CA ALA A 208 -25.60 21.09 24.57
C ALA A 208 -26.91 20.87 23.78
N HIS A 209 -26.83 20.46 22.51
CA HIS A 209 -28.00 20.13 21.70
C HIS A 209 -28.69 18.88 22.24
N LEU A 210 -27.98 17.78 22.46
CA LEU A 210 -28.54 16.52 22.96
C LEU A 210 -29.13 16.65 24.38
N ALA A 211 -28.49 17.45 25.25
CA ALA A 211 -29.01 17.74 26.58
C ALA A 211 -30.40 18.41 26.55
N LYS A 212 -30.69 19.23 25.53
CA LYS A 212 -32.03 19.84 25.34
C LYS A 212 -33.11 18.82 24.97
N PHE A 213 -32.73 17.67 24.43
CA PHE A 213 -33.65 16.63 23.96
C PHE A 213 -33.67 15.39 24.88
N ASN A 214 -33.03 15.43 26.05
CA ASN A 214 -32.89 14.30 26.99
C ASN A 214 -32.37 13.01 26.32
N ALA A 215 -31.57 13.15 25.25
CA ALA A 215 -31.00 12.02 24.55
C ALA A 215 -29.73 11.54 25.27
N GLN A 216 -29.71 10.28 25.70
CA GLN A 216 -28.50 9.63 26.20
C GLN A 216 -27.71 9.08 25.01
N MET A 217 -26.50 9.61 24.77
CA MET A 217 -25.51 8.98 23.90
C MET A 217 -24.18 8.91 24.63
N GLU A 218 -23.41 7.85 24.34
CA GLU A 218 -22.00 7.78 24.71
C GLU A 218 -21.23 8.83 23.91
N PHE A 219 -20.45 9.64 24.60
CA PHE A 219 -19.62 10.66 23.97
C PHE A 219 -18.25 10.08 23.65
N GLU A 220 -17.92 10.02 22.36
CA GLU A 220 -16.56 9.72 21.94
C GLU A 220 -15.63 10.91 22.21
N SER A 221 -14.35 10.63 22.44
CA SER A 221 -13.36 11.69 22.63
C SER A 221 -13.28 12.57 21.37
N PRO A 222 -13.16 13.91 21.50
CA PRO A 222 -12.94 14.82 20.37
C PRO A 222 -11.79 14.40 19.45
N GLU A 223 -10.81 13.66 19.97
CA GLU A 223 -9.64 13.17 19.24
C GLU A 223 -9.98 12.10 18.18
N ASN A 224 -11.16 11.49 18.26
CA ASN A 224 -11.62 10.48 17.32
C ASN A 224 -12.26 11.06 16.05
N PHE A 225 -12.46 12.38 16.01
CA PHE A 225 -13.15 13.05 14.90
C PHE A 225 -12.18 13.77 13.97
N VAL A 226 -12.56 13.87 12.69
CA VAL A 226 -11.89 14.67 11.67
C VAL A 226 -12.90 15.59 10.99
N LEU A 227 -12.46 16.78 10.55
CA LEU A 227 -13.31 17.70 9.80
C LEU A 227 -13.22 17.42 8.30
N LYS A 228 -14.37 17.42 7.63
CA LYS A 228 -14.49 17.31 6.18
C LYS A 228 -15.29 18.49 5.65
N VAL A 229 -14.79 19.15 4.59
CA VAL A 229 -15.52 20.22 3.91
C VAL A 229 -16.70 19.62 3.16
N CYS A 230 -17.90 20.17 3.36
CA CYS A 230 -19.09 19.78 2.62
C CYS A 230 -19.04 20.40 1.21
N CYS A 231 -18.87 19.57 0.17
CA CYS A 231 -18.69 20.05 -1.20
C CYS A 231 -20.00 20.51 -1.89
N SER A 232 -21.16 20.19 -1.31
CA SER A 232 -22.48 20.69 -1.73
C SER A 232 -23.54 20.27 -0.72
N ARG A 233 -24.37 21.21 -0.25
CA ARG A 233 -25.73 20.88 0.19
C ARG A 233 -26.63 21.13 -0.99
N VAL A 234 -27.23 20.08 -1.56
CA VAL A 234 -28.42 20.30 -2.38
C VAL A 234 -29.51 20.65 -1.36
N SER A 235 -29.76 21.94 -1.20
CA SER A 235 -30.91 22.43 -0.45
C SER A 235 -32.17 21.81 -1.06
N ALA A 236 -32.81 20.91 -0.31
CA ALA A 236 -34.17 20.46 -0.60
C ALA A 236 -35.17 21.57 -0.21
#